data_AF-A0A383E4D7-F1
#
_entry.id   AF-A0A383E4D7-F1
#
_cell.length_a   1.000
_cell.length_b   1.000
_cell.length_c   1.000
_cell.angle_alpha   90.00
_cell.angle_beta   90.00
_cell.angle_gamma   90.00
#
_symmetry.space_group_name_H-M   'P 1'
#
loop_
_entity.id
_entity.type
_entity.pdbx_description
1 polymer ?
#
loop_
_entity_poly.entity_id
_entity_poly.type
_entity_poly.pdbx_seq_one_letter_code
_entity_poly.pdbx_strand_id
1 'polypeptide(L)'
;PAVGTHWYGSWIFFEYIDEHLGGSGMIENIFVEGINTNSENGDYSHQAIDDALSTIGSSFQEALNGMAIANVVMSSNPGNDTEMYTYEEVENFPIDGPAIYRTINFSDEEEFEFVQSTSLNQYASQYIQIDTDIPVLITLDTLNEPLSDFGLHCVVKYTDDNYEIITGNSLSIYNALDNAEEIYAVVVSQDENSEDFNYILKIEATNTPPEVFSIISPELNAKLDTLFPRFE
;
A
#
# COMPACT_ATOMS: atom_id res chain seq x y z
N PRO A 1 -17.04 -21.21 -7.62
CA PRO A 1 -15.78 -21.55 -6.91
C PRO A 1 -14.60 -21.51 -7.89
N ALA A 2 -13.84 -20.41 -7.88
CA ALA A 2 -12.64 -20.26 -8.69
C ALA A 2 -11.47 -20.95 -7.97
N VAL A 3 -11.08 -22.14 -8.42
CA VAL A 3 -10.11 -23.03 -7.76
C VAL A 3 -8.66 -22.59 -8.04
N GLY A 4 -8.39 -21.28 -8.08
CA GLY A 4 -7.08 -20.74 -8.46
C GLY A 4 -6.71 -19.39 -7.85
N THR A 5 -7.66 -18.64 -7.27
CA THR A 5 -7.40 -17.34 -6.65
C THR A 5 -6.67 -17.44 -5.31
N HIS A 6 -6.87 -18.54 -4.56
CA HIS A 6 -6.25 -18.70 -3.24
C HIS A 6 -4.73 -18.91 -3.30
N TRP A 7 -4.22 -19.56 -4.36
CA TRP A 7 -2.80 -19.86 -4.48
C TRP A 7 -1.98 -18.67 -4.96
N TYR A 8 -2.58 -17.82 -5.80
CA TYR A 8 -1.93 -16.60 -6.27
C TYR A 8 -1.63 -15.65 -5.12
N GLY A 9 -2.61 -15.39 -4.24
CA GLY A 9 -2.43 -14.48 -3.10
C GLY A 9 -1.33 -14.92 -2.13
N SER A 10 -1.24 -16.21 -1.79
CA SER A 10 -0.17 -16.70 -0.93
C SER A 10 1.19 -16.69 -1.64
N TRP A 11 1.23 -17.07 -2.91
CA TRP A 11 2.48 -17.09 -3.67
C TRP A 11 3.07 -15.69 -3.83
N ILE A 12 2.26 -14.72 -4.28
CA ILE A 12 2.72 -13.35 -4.51
C ILE A 12 3.14 -12.65 -3.22
N PHE A 13 2.54 -13.01 -2.08
CA PHE A 13 2.97 -12.53 -0.78
C PHE A 13 4.36 -13.01 -0.38
N PHE A 14 4.67 -14.29 -0.58
CA PHE A 14 6.01 -14.80 -0.31
C PHE A 14 7.04 -14.28 -1.33
N GLU A 15 6.63 -14.04 -2.58
CA GLU A 15 7.47 -13.39 -3.58
C GLU A 15 7.85 -11.97 -3.14
N TYR A 16 6.87 -11.20 -2.65
CA TYR A 16 7.14 -9.86 -2.09
C TYR A 16 8.12 -9.92 -0.92
N ILE A 17 7.98 -10.90 -0.02
CA ILE A 17 8.92 -11.08 1.08
C ILE A 17 10.32 -11.45 0.57
N ASP A 18 10.42 -12.32 -0.43
CA ASP A 18 11.70 -12.72 -1.02
C ASP A 18 12.43 -11.51 -1.61
N GLU A 19 11.74 -10.75 -2.47
CA GLU A 19 12.36 -9.63 -3.17
C GLU A 19 12.70 -8.45 -2.24
N HIS A 20 11.84 -8.15 -1.25
CA HIS A 20 11.91 -6.89 -0.51
C HIS A 20 12.27 -7.02 0.97
N LEU A 21 12.03 -8.18 1.60
CA LEU A 21 12.05 -8.34 3.05
C LEU A 21 13.03 -9.42 3.53
N GLY A 22 14.15 -9.58 2.84
CA GLY A 22 15.28 -10.39 3.29
C GLY A 22 15.45 -11.74 2.58
N GLY A 23 14.75 -11.96 1.47
CA GLY A 23 15.00 -13.11 0.60
C GLY A 23 14.63 -14.45 1.22
N SER A 24 15.19 -15.49 0.60
CA SER A 24 14.96 -16.88 1.00
C SER A 24 15.29 -17.15 2.47
N GLY A 25 16.21 -16.38 3.05
CA GLY A 25 16.55 -16.45 4.48
C GLY A 25 15.41 -15.97 5.38
N MET A 26 14.66 -14.95 4.97
CA MET A 26 13.46 -14.53 5.70
C MET A 26 12.37 -15.60 5.59
N ILE A 27 12.17 -16.17 4.41
CA ILE A 27 11.24 -17.29 4.22
C ILE A 27 11.60 -18.47 5.13
N GLU A 28 12.88 -18.85 5.20
CA GLU A 28 13.35 -19.89 6.12
C GLU A 28 13.03 -19.55 7.58
N ASN A 29 13.27 -18.31 8.01
CA ASN A 29 12.97 -17.87 9.36
C ASN A 29 11.47 -17.96 9.69
N ILE A 30 10.59 -17.59 8.76
CA ILE A 30 9.13 -17.73 8.93
C ILE A 30 8.76 -19.19 9.20
N PHE A 31 9.34 -20.14 8.46
CA PHE A 31 9.10 -21.57 8.70
C PHE A 31 9.64 -22.03 10.06
N VAL A 32 10.81 -21.53 10.47
CA VAL A 32 11.39 -21.84 11.80
C VAL A 32 10.49 -21.32 12.92
N GLU A 33 10.01 -20.08 12.84
CA GLU A 33 9.05 -19.54 13.81
C GLU A 33 7.75 -20.34 13.82
N GLY A 34 7.25 -20.72 12.64
CA GLY A 34 6.07 -21.58 12.52
C GLY A 34 6.21 -22.91 13.27
N ILE A 35 7.39 -23.54 13.24
CA ILE A 35 7.67 -24.77 14.01
C ILE A 35 7.64 -24.52 15.53
N ASN A 36 8.06 -23.34 15.97
CA ASN A 36 8.08 -22.98 17.39
C ASN A 36 6.68 -22.63 17.93
N THR A 37 5.70 -22.40 17.05
CA THR A 37 4.30 -22.15 17.43
C THR A 37 3.52 -23.47 17.60
N ASN A 38 2.75 -23.58 18.69
CA ASN A 38 1.95 -24.78 18.95
C ASN A 38 0.56 -24.66 18.30
N SER A 39 0.40 -25.24 17.12
CA SER A 39 -0.86 -25.26 16.36
C SER A 39 -2.03 -26.03 17.01
N GLU A 40 -1.80 -26.72 18.13
CA GLU A 40 -2.90 -27.28 18.94
C GLU A 40 -3.75 -26.18 19.61
N ASN A 41 -3.21 -24.97 19.81
CA ASN A 41 -3.84 -23.89 20.56
C ASN A 41 -4.48 -22.79 19.69
N GLY A 42 -4.29 -22.82 18.37
CA GLY A 42 -4.75 -21.77 17.46
C GLY A 42 -4.03 -21.79 16.11
N ASP A 43 -4.46 -20.92 15.20
CA ASP A 43 -3.69 -20.57 14.00
C ASP A 43 -2.68 -19.48 14.38
N TYR A 44 -1.40 -19.76 14.21
CA TYR A 44 -0.30 -18.86 14.52
C TYR A 44 0.49 -18.49 13.26
N SER A 45 -0.07 -18.74 12.07
CA SER A 45 0.64 -18.54 10.80
C SER A 45 1.05 -17.07 10.60
N HIS A 46 0.13 -16.13 10.85
CA HIS A 46 0.42 -14.69 10.75
C HIS A 46 1.38 -14.22 11.85
N GLN A 47 1.24 -14.76 13.07
CA GLN A 47 2.16 -14.45 14.16
C GLN A 47 3.59 -14.91 13.84
N ALA A 48 3.76 -16.12 13.30
CA ALA A 48 5.08 -16.62 12.91
C ALA A 48 5.72 -15.74 11.82
N ILE A 49 4.91 -15.22 10.89
CA ILE A 49 5.39 -14.26 9.88
C ILE A 49 5.81 -12.95 10.54
N ASP A 50 4.98 -12.40 11.42
CA ASP A 50 5.26 -11.15 12.12
C ASP A 50 6.52 -11.25 13.01
N ASP A 51 6.64 -12.33 13.77
CA ASP A 51 7.79 -12.62 14.64
C ASP A 51 9.09 -12.69 13.81
N ALA A 52 9.06 -13.34 12.64
CA ALA A 52 10.22 -13.40 11.74
C ALA A 52 10.57 -12.03 11.14
N LEU A 53 9.57 -11.28 10.62
CA LEU A 53 9.76 -9.95 10.03
C LEU A 53 10.25 -8.91 11.06
N SER A 54 9.86 -9.07 12.33
CA SER A 54 10.30 -8.20 13.41
C SER A 54 11.84 -8.17 13.57
N THR A 55 12.53 -9.23 13.14
CA THR A 55 13.99 -9.34 13.21
C THR A 55 14.71 -8.31 12.32
N ILE A 56 14.03 -7.79 11.29
CA ILE A 56 14.52 -6.73 10.41
C ILE A 56 13.79 -5.39 10.64
N GLY A 57 12.94 -5.30 11.67
CA GLY A 57 12.15 -4.11 11.97
C GLY A 57 10.96 -3.90 11.04
N SER A 58 10.48 -4.96 10.38
CA SER A 58 9.24 -4.99 9.59
C SER A 58 8.14 -5.73 10.35
N SER A 59 6.93 -5.73 9.81
CA SER A 59 5.76 -6.46 10.33
C SER A 59 4.98 -7.17 9.23
N PHE A 60 4.10 -8.09 9.63
CA PHE A 60 3.15 -8.72 8.72
C PHE A 60 2.26 -7.67 8.02
N GLN A 61 1.82 -6.64 8.74
CA GLN A 61 1.01 -5.56 8.20
C GLN A 61 1.77 -4.79 7.12
N GLU A 62 3.02 -4.41 7.37
CA GLU A 62 3.84 -3.71 6.36
C GLU A 62 4.05 -4.56 5.10
N ALA A 63 4.32 -5.86 5.26
CA ALA A 63 4.45 -6.78 4.14
C ALA A 63 3.13 -6.91 3.34
N LEU A 64 2.00 -7.02 4.03
CA LEU A 64 0.68 -7.18 3.41
C LEU A 64 0.29 -5.94 2.59
N ASN A 65 0.48 -4.74 3.16
CA ASN A 65 0.19 -3.48 2.46
C ASN A 65 1.16 -3.26 1.28
N GLY A 66 2.45 -3.55 1.48
CA GLY A 66 3.45 -3.46 0.42
C GLY A 66 3.12 -4.36 -0.77
N MET A 67 2.78 -5.62 -0.51
CA MET A 67 2.33 -6.56 -1.54
C MET A 67 1.05 -6.08 -2.24
N ALA A 68 0.07 -5.55 -1.49
CA ALA A 68 -1.15 -5.03 -2.09
C ALA A 68 -0.89 -3.86 -3.04
N ILE A 69 0.05 -2.97 -2.72
CA ILE A 69 0.49 -1.88 -3.61
C ILE A 69 1.24 -2.45 -4.83
N ALA A 70 2.19 -3.36 -4.59
CA ALA A 70 2.99 -3.98 -5.65
C ALA A 70 2.13 -4.73 -6.68
N ASN A 71 1.02 -5.33 -6.24
CA ASN A 71 0.05 -5.98 -7.14
C ASN A 71 -0.65 -5.02 -8.10
N VAL A 72 -0.71 -3.71 -7.80
CA VAL A 72 -1.19 -2.70 -8.76
C VAL A 72 -0.04 -2.20 -9.62
N VAL A 73 1.12 -1.95 -9.00
CA VAL A 73 2.29 -1.43 -9.71
C VAL A 73 2.69 -2.37 -10.84
N MET A 74 2.77 -3.67 -10.58
CA MET A 74 3.06 -4.73 -11.55
C MET A 74 4.17 -4.34 -12.54
N SER A 75 5.25 -3.75 -12.02
CA SER A 75 6.36 -3.24 -12.80
C SER A 75 7.68 -3.67 -12.17
N SER A 76 8.67 -3.95 -13.03
CA SER A 76 10.05 -4.23 -12.62
C SER A 76 10.88 -2.95 -12.48
N ASN A 77 10.37 -1.80 -12.92
CA ASN A 77 11.06 -0.51 -12.84
C ASN A 77 10.06 0.68 -12.78
N PRO A 78 9.36 0.86 -11.65
CA PRO A 78 8.28 1.85 -11.47
C PRO A 78 8.76 3.27 -11.13
N GLY A 79 10.09 3.50 -11.13
CA GLY A 79 10.72 4.75 -10.72
C GLY A 79 11.46 4.67 -9.37
N ASN A 80 12.27 5.68 -9.06
CA ASN A 80 13.20 5.66 -7.91
C ASN A 80 12.52 5.66 -6.53
N ASP A 81 11.28 6.13 -6.43
CA ASP A 81 10.55 6.25 -5.15
C ASP A 81 9.57 5.08 -4.91
N THR A 82 9.55 4.09 -5.80
CA THR A 82 8.61 2.97 -5.81
C THR A 82 9.30 1.61 -5.96
N GLU A 83 10.63 1.56 -5.80
CA GLU A 83 11.46 0.35 -5.88
C GLU A 83 11.00 -0.75 -4.89
N MET A 84 10.43 -0.37 -3.75
CA MET A 84 9.89 -1.32 -2.75
C MET A 84 8.57 -1.99 -3.16
N TYR A 85 8.01 -1.65 -4.32
CA TYR A 85 6.73 -2.18 -4.82
C TYR A 85 6.89 -2.87 -6.18
N THR A 86 8.08 -3.38 -6.49
CA THR A 86 8.36 -4.08 -7.75
C THR A 86 8.17 -5.57 -7.65
N TYR A 87 8.06 -6.22 -8.80
CA TYR A 87 8.39 -7.63 -8.94
C TYR A 87 9.39 -7.79 -10.10
N GLU A 88 10.53 -8.43 -9.86
CA GLU A 88 11.56 -8.65 -10.89
C GLU A 88 11.01 -9.48 -12.05
N GLU A 89 10.19 -10.50 -11.75
CA GLU A 89 9.64 -11.44 -12.73
C GLU A 89 8.29 -11.04 -13.31
N VAL A 90 7.83 -9.80 -13.06
CA VAL A 90 6.46 -9.38 -13.37
C VAL A 90 6.04 -9.54 -14.83
N GLU A 91 6.98 -9.33 -15.76
CA GLU A 91 6.75 -9.45 -17.21
C GLU A 91 6.44 -10.89 -17.65
N ASN A 92 6.72 -11.87 -16.78
CA ASN A 92 6.43 -13.29 -17.00
C ASN A 92 5.22 -13.77 -16.21
N PHE A 93 4.58 -12.90 -15.42
CA PHE A 93 3.42 -13.30 -14.63
C PHE A 93 2.23 -13.61 -15.54
N PRO A 94 1.46 -14.67 -15.23
CA PRO A 94 0.32 -15.07 -16.05
C PRO A 94 -0.93 -14.17 -15.85
N ILE A 95 -0.80 -13.10 -15.05
CA ILE A 95 -1.89 -12.21 -14.63
C ILE A 95 -1.41 -10.77 -14.80
N ASP A 96 -2.25 -9.92 -15.39
CA ASP A 96 -1.93 -8.53 -15.76
C ASP A 96 -2.28 -7.50 -14.65
N GLY A 97 -2.55 -7.96 -13.43
CA GLY A 97 -2.94 -7.10 -12.30
C GLY A 97 -4.01 -7.71 -11.39
N PRO A 98 -4.44 -6.99 -10.35
CA PRO A 98 -5.36 -7.51 -9.38
C PRO A 98 -6.80 -7.45 -9.92
N ALA A 99 -7.68 -8.28 -9.35
CA ALA A 99 -9.10 -8.22 -9.68
C ALA A 99 -9.71 -6.90 -9.17
N ILE A 100 -10.25 -6.09 -10.08
CA ILE A 100 -10.91 -4.84 -9.74
C ILE A 100 -12.26 -5.12 -9.09
N TYR A 101 -12.42 -4.63 -7.86
CA TYR A 101 -13.67 -4.74 -7.10
C TYR A 101 -14.75 -3.81 -7.67
N ARG A 102 -14.38 -2.57 -7.99
CA ARG A 102 -15.27 -1.57 -8.58
C ARG A 102 -14.50 -0.54 -9.40
N THR A 103 -15.12 -0.06 -10.47
CA THR A 103 -14.65 1.09 -11.25
C THR A 103 -15.61 2.26 -11.00
N ILE A 104 -15.05 3.45 -10.78
CA ILE A 104 -15.74 4.70 -10.46
C ILE A 104 -15.45 5.70 -11.57
N ASN A 105 -16.47 6.37 -12.06
CA ASN A 105 -16.33 7.42 -13.08
C ASN A 105 -16.75 8.74 -12.44
N PHE A 106 -15.79 9.48 -11.88
CA PHE A 106 -16.07 10.70 -11.12
C PHE A 106 -15.79 11.95 -11.95
N SER A 107 -16.75 12.88 -11.98
CA SER A 107 -16.67 14.13 -12.75
C SER A 107 -17.21 15.31 -11.94
N ASP A 108 -17.06 16.52 -12.47
CA ASP A 108 -17.50 17.76 -11.83
C ASP A 108 -19.03 17.95 -11.77
N GLU A 109 -19.79 17.04 -12.40
CA GLU A 109 -21.25 17.00 -12.29
C GLU A 109 -21.74 16.43 -10.94
N GLU A 110 -20.89 15.67 -10.24
CA GLU A 110 -21.22 15.01 -8.98
C GLU A 110 -20.55 15.70 -7.78
N GLU A 111 -21.29 15.85 -6.67
CA GLU A 111 -20.72 16.38 -5.42
C GLU A 111 -19.83 15.34 -4.72
N PHE A 112 -20.26 14.07 -4.73
CA PHE A 112 -19.53 12.94 -4.16
C PHE A 112 -20.03 11.61 -4.74
N GLU A 113 -19.18 10.58 -4.76
CA GLU A 113 -19.53 9.19 -5.01
C GLU A 113 -19.08 8.29 -3.84
N PHE A 114 -19.79 7.18 -3.61
CA PHE A 114 -19.45 6.20 -2.58
C PHE A 114 -19.16 4.80 -3.14
N VAL A 115 -18.13 4.18 -2.59
CA VAL A 115 -17.87 2.75 -2.70
C VAL A 115 -18.03 2.10 -1.34
N GLN A 116 -19.07 1.30 -1.19
CA GLN A 116 -19.28 0.51 0.03
C GLN A 116 -18.88 -0.94 -0.24
N SER A 117 -18.16 -1.53 0.72
CA SER A 117 -17.86 -2.96 0.75
C SER A 117 -18.28 -3.56 2.08
N THR A 118 -18.88 -4.75 2.01
CA THR A 118 -19.22 -5.57 3.18
C THR A 118 -18.71 -7.00 3.02
N SER A 119 -17.62 -7.17 2.28
CA SER A 119 -17.09 -8.48 1.91
C SER A 119 -15.57 -8.44 1.70
N LEU A 120 -14.88 -7.54 2.40
CA LEU A 120 -13.43 -7.57 2.49
C LEU A 120 -13.09 -8.57 3.61
N ASN A 121 -12.59 -9.74 3.22
CA ASN A 121 -12.19 -10.77 4.19
C ASN A 121 -11.01 -10.30 5.04
N GLN A 122 -10.75 -10.97 6.15
CA GLN A 122 -9.52 -10.83 6.93
C GLN A 122 -8.25 -10.99 6.07
N TYR A 123 -7.27 -10.11 6.28
CA TYR A 123 -5.98 -10.08 5.58
C TYR A 123 -6.08 -10.11 4.05
N ALA A 124 -7.03 -9.35 3.51
CA ALA A 124 -7.31 -9.25 2.09
C ALA A 124 -7.21 -7.81 1.59
N SER A 125 -7.23 -7.65 0.28
CA SER A 125 -7.19 -6.35 -0.39
C SER A 125 -8.31 -6.23 -1.41
N GLN A 126 -8.92 -5.05 -1.52
CA GLN A 126 -9.85 -4.68 -2.58
C GLN A 126 -9.31 -3.48 -3.36
N TYR A 127 -9.45 -3.55 -4.69
CA TYR A 127 -8.88 -2.60 -5.63
C TYR A 127 -10.01 -1.85 -6.33
N ILE A 128 -10.03 -0.53 -6.22
CA ILE A 128 -11.03 0.35 -6.82
C ILE A 128 -10.33 1.18 -7.88
N GLN A 129 -10.73 1.04 -9.14
CA GLN A 129 -10.25 1.91 -10.21
C GLN A 129 -11.06 3.20 -10.22
N ILE A 130 -10.39 4.34 -10.35
CA ILE A 130 -11.00 5.66 -10.33
C ILE A 130 -10.66 6.36 -11.65
N ASP A 131 -11.65 6.51 -12.50
CA ASP A 131 -11.57 7.26 -13.75
C ASP A 131 -12.07 8.68 -13.47
N THR A 132 -11.19 9.68 -13.55
CA THR A 132 -11.54 11.08 -13.29
C THR A 132 -10.60 12.05 -14.02
N ASP A 133 -11.16 13.19 -14.44
CA ASP A 133 -10.42 14.29 -15.09
C ASP A 133 -10.25 15.50 -14.16
N ILE A 134 -10.69 15.38 -12.89
CA ILE A 134 -10.65 16.46 -11.90
C ILE A 134 -9.95 16.02 -10.61
N PRO A 135 -9.36 16.95 -9.82
CA PRO A 135 -8.74 16.58 -8.57
C PRO A 135 -9.75 15.98 -7.60
N VAL A 136 -9.39 14.88 -6.96
CA VAL A 136 -10.27 14.17 -6.01
C VAL A 136 -9.65 14.00 -4.64
N LEU A 137 -10.51 13.97 -3.62
CA LEU A 137 -10.22 13.52 -2.27
C LEU A 137 -10.91 12.17 -2.06
N ILE A 138 -10.13 11.18 -1.65
CA ILE A 138 -10.61 9.85 -1.30
C ILE A 138 -10.49 9.70 0.20
N THR A 139 -11.60 9.45 0.90
CA THR A 139 -11.59 9.26 2.36
C THR A 139 -12.17 7.91 2.72
N LEU A 140 -11.48 7.19 3.60
CA LEU A 140 -11.94 5.93 4.17
C LEU A 140 -12.75 6.19 5.45
N ASP A 141 -13.94 5.61 5.49
CA ASP A 141 -14.75 5.48 6.70
C ASP A 141 -15.03 4.00 6.96
N THR A 142 -15.16 3.63 8.23
CA THR A 142 -15.41 2.25 8.67
C THR A 142 -16.81 2.13 9.24
N LEU A 143 -17.43 0.97 9.08
CA LEU A 143 -18.80 0.78 9.57
C LEU A 143 -18.83 0.34 11.04
N ASN A 144 -17.95 -0.57 11.46
CA ASN A 144 -17.96 -1.10 12.82
C ASN A 144 -16.56 -1.28 13.43
N GLU A 145 -15.51 -1.23 12.62
CA GLU A 145 -14.15 -1.61 12.95
C GLU A 145 -13.27 -0.36 13.14
N PRO A 146 -12.21 -0.40 13.96
CA PRO A 146 -11.26 0.69 14.05
C PRO A 146 -10.60 1.00 12.69
N LEU A 147 -10.39 2.29 12.41
CA LEU A 147 -9.72 2.73 11.18
C LEU A 147 -8.27 2.21 11.07
N SER A 148 -7.63 1.91 12.22
CA SER A 148 -6.30 1.26 12.27
C SER A 148 -6.28 -0.14 11.70
N ASP A 149 -7.44 -0.80 11.59
CA ASP A 149 -7.54 -2.17 11.11
C ASP A 149 -7.56 -2.22 9.57
N PHE A 150 -7.45 -1.04 8.92
CA PHE A 150 -7.39 -0.89 7.48
C PHE A 150 -6.14 -0.12 7.03
N GLY A 151 -5.57 -0.55 5.90
CA GLY A 151 -4.67 0.25 5.09
C GLY A 151 -5.44 0.87 3.92
N LEU A 152 -5.27 2.18 3.70
CA LEU A 152 -5.73 2.85 2.49
C LEU A 152 -4.52 3.44 1.75
N HIS A 153 -4.40 3.05 0.48
CA HIS A 153 -3.37 3.51 -0.43
C HIS A 153 -3.99 3.97 -1.74
N CYS A 154 -3.37 4.97 -2.36
CA CYS A 154 -3.61 5.33 -3.74
C CYS A 154 -2.36 5.03 -4.55
N VAL A 155 -2.56 4.40 -5.69
CA VAL A 155 -1.53 4.13 -6.69
C VAL A 155 -1.91 4.90 -7.94
N VAL A 156 -1.06 5.84 -8.35
CA VAL A 156 -1.21 6.59 -9.59
C VAL A 156 -0.13 6.14 -10.55
N LYS A 157 -0.52 5.62 -11.71
CA LYS A 157 0.38 5.32 -12.82
C LYS A 157 0.41 6.51 -13.78
N TYR A 158 1.61 6.96 -14.12
CA TYR A 158 1.84 8.04 -15.07
C TYR A 158 2.21 7.53 -16.47
N THR A 159 1.99 8.36 -17.48
CA THR A 159 2.32 8.12 -18.90
C THR A 159 3.79 7.84 -19.21
N ASP A 160 4.70 8.12 -18.27
CA ASP A 160 6.13 7.82 -18.37
C ASP A 160 6.51 6.53 -17.63
N ASP A 161 5.52 5.70 -17.30
CA ASP A 161 5.64 4.44 -16.53
C ASP A 161 6.18 4.62 -15.09
N ASN A 162 6.20 5.87 -14.58
CA ASN A 162 6.44 6.11 -13.16
C ASN A 162 5.15 5.96 -12.34
N TYR A 163 5.32 5.62 -11.07
CA TYR A 163 4.22 5.46 -10.13
C TYR A 163 4.35 6.42 -8.94
N GLU A 164 3.22 6.92 -8.43
CA GLU A 164 3.14 7.64 -7.17
C GLU A 164 2.23 6.88 -6.20
N ILE A 165 2.72 6.70 -4.98
CA ILE A 165 1.99 6.02 -3.90
C ILE A 165 1.66 7.03 -2.82
N ILE A 166 0.37 7.14 -2.48
CA ILE A 166 -0.12 8.02 -1.41
C ILE A 166 -0.82 7.15 -0.37
N THR A 167 -0.38 7.19 0.87
CA THR A 167 -0.91 6.34 1.96
C THR A 167 -1.50 7.19 3.07
N GLY A 168 -2.61 6.74 3.64
CA GLY A 168 -3.29 7.39 4.74
C GLY A 168 -4.81 7.22 4.68
N ASN A 169 -5.51 7.81 5.63
CA ASN A 169 -6.96 7.64 5.76
C ASN A 169 -7.77 8.60 4.88
N SER A 170 -7.11 9.62 4.33
CA SER A 170 -7.67 10.61 3.42
C SER A 170 -6.57 11.01 2.44
N LEU A 171 -6.82 10.80 1.14
CA LEU A 171 -5.85 10.89 0.06
C LEU A 171 -6.28 11.96 -0.93
N SER A 172 -5.47 13.00 -1.10
CA SER A 172 -5.69 14.07 -2.07
C SER A 172 -4.91 13.79 -3.35
N ILE A 173 -5.62 13.64 -4.47
CA ILE A 173 -5.04 13.42 -5.79
C ILE A 173 -5.22 14.73 -6.58
N TYR A 174 -4.16 15.53 -6.64
CA TYR A 174 -4.18 16.87 -7.26
C TYR A 174 -3.33 16.95 -8.53
N ASN A 175 -2.11 16.41 -8.46
CA ASN A 175 -1.12 16.51 -9.54
C ASN A 175 -1.23 15.39 -10.59
N ALA A 176 -2.12 14.42 -10.37
CA ALA A 176 -2.19 13.23 -11.20
C ALA A 176 -2.71 13.52 -12.63
N LEU A 177 -3.58 14.49 -12.84
CA LEU A 177 -4.52 14.38 -13.97
C LEU A 177 -3.96 14.69 -15.35
N ASP A 178 -2.95 15.56 -15.45
CA ASP A 178 -2.42 15.93 -16.77
C ASP A 178 -1.64 14.77 -17.43
N ASN A 179 -1.08 13.86 -16.61
CA ASN A 179 -0.20 12.78 -17.09
C ASN A 179 -0.51 11.40 -16.46
N ALA A 180 -1.54 11.25 -15.62
CA ALA A 180 -1.94 9.96 -15.08
C ALA A 180 -2.70 9.17 -16.13
N GLU A 181 -2.35 7.90 -16.24
CA GLU A 181 -3.06 6.92 -17.06
C GLU A 181 -4.08 6.17 -16.23
N GLU A 182 -3.70 5.75 -15.02
CA GLU A 182 -4.51 4.89 -14.17
C GLU A 182 -4.41 5.33 -12.71
N ILE A 183 -5.54 5.29 -12.00
CA ILE A 183 -5.63 5.62 -10.58
C ILE A 183 -6.37 4.49 -9.87
N TYR A 184 -5.75 3.95 -8.83
CA TYR A 184 -6.32 2.91 -8.00
C TYR A 184 -6.35 3.32 -6.54
N ALA A 185 -7.49 3.17 -5.88
CA ALA A 185 -7.56 3.09 -4.42
C ALA A 185 -7.47 1.62 -4.00
N VAL A 186 -6.56 1.32 -3.10
CA VAL A 186 -6.32 -0.01 -2.54
C VAL A 186 -6.69 0.02 -1.06
N VAL A 187 -7.67 -0.80 -0.69
CA VAL A 187 -8.09 -0.97 0.71
C VAL A 187 -7.66 -2.35 1.17
N VAL A 188 -6.92 -2.39 2.27
CA VAL A 188 -6.36 -3.61 2.87
C VAL A 188 -6.97 -3.80 4.24
N SER A 189 -7.46 -4.99 4.57
CA SER A 189 -7.78 -5.37 5.95
C SER A 189 -6.51 -5.93 6.59
N GLN A 190 -6.05 -5.34 7.68
CA GLN A 190 -4.72 -5.61 8.24
C GLN A 190 -4.75 -6.08 9.70
N ASP A 191 -5.91 -6.49 10.20
CA ASP A 191 -6.09 -7.00 11.56
C ASP A 191 -6.84 -8.35 11.56
N GLU A 192 -6.81 -9.04 12.70
CA GLU A 192 -7.50 -10.31 12.95
C GLU A 192 -8.82 -10.16 13.73
N ASN A 193 -9.17 -8.96 14.20
CA ASN A 193 -10.32 -8.73 15.08
C ASN A 193 -11.70 -9.06 14.46
N SER A 194 -11.78 -9.22 13.13
CA SER A 194 -13.01 -9.53 12.40
C SER A 194 -12.75 -10.54 11.28
N GLU A 195 -13.80 -11.25 10.86
CA GLU A 195 -13.78 -12.06 9.63
C GLU A 195 -14.13 -11.21 8.39
N ASP A 196 -14.98 -10.19 8.58
CA ASP A 196 -15.44 -9.26 7.54
C ASP A 196 -15.10 -7.82 7.94
N PHE A 197 -14.45 -7.09 7.05
CA PHE A 197 -14.02 -5.70 7.25
C PHE A 197 -14.87 -4.77 6.41
N ASN A 198 -15.79 -4.05 7.05
CA ASN A 198 -16.80 -3.27 6.34
C ASN A 198 -16.39 -1.80 6.23
N TYR A 199 -16.34 -1.28 5.00
CA TYR A 199 -15.87 0.09 4.77
C TYR A 199 -16.70 0.85 3.74
N ILE A 200 -16.56 2.17 3.78
CA ILE A 200 -17.06 3.11 2.79
C ILE A 200 -15.89 4.00 2.35
N LEU A 201 -15.61 4.02 1.05
CA LEU A 201 -14.82 5.10 0.45
C LEU A 201 -15.76 6.18 -0.03
N LYS A 202 -15.44 7.42 0.35
CA LYS A 202 -16.05 8.63 -0.22
C LYS A 202 -15.06 9.26 -1.19
N ILE A 203 -15.50 9.50 -2.41
CA ILE A 203 -14.77 10.24 -3.44
C ILE A 203 -15.48 11.58 -3.63
N GLU A 204 -14.77 12.69 -3.53
CA GLU A 204 -15.31 14.03 -3.75
C GLU A 204 -14.29 14.93 -4.44
N ALA A 205 -14.75 15.99 -5.10
CA ALA A 205 -13.85 16.94 -5.72
C ALA A 205 -13.00 17.65 -4.66
N THR A 206 -11.68 17.75 -4.87
CA THR A 206 -10.81 18.56 -4.01
C THR A 206 -10.44 19.88 -4.68
N ASN A 207 -10.71 20.98 -3.99
CA ASN A 207 -10.28 22.31 -4.43
C ASN A 207 -8.95 22.74 -3.81
N THR A 208 -8.33 21.89 -2.99
CA THR A 208 -7.15 22.25 -2.19
C THR A 208 -5.93 21.53 -2.74
N PRO A 209 -4.93 22.24 -3.30
CA PRO A 209 -3.63 21.65 -3.61
C PRO A 209 -3.01 21.04 -2.34
N PRO A 210 -2.24 19.93 -2.44
CA PRO A 210 -1.51 19.40 -1.29
C PRO A 210 -0.63 20.48 -0.66
N GLU A 211 -0.47 20.46 0.67
CA GLU A 211 0.38 21.42 1.35
C GLU A 211 1.81 21.34 0.79
N VAL A 212 2.29 22.45 0.26
CA VAL A 212 3.68 22.55 -0.23
C VAL A 212 4.59 22.38 0.98
N PHE A 213 5.33 21.26 1.06
CA PHE A 213 6.34 21.10 2.09
C PHE A 213 7.37 22.23 1.94
N SER A 214 7.41 23.12 2.92
CA SER A 214 8.40 24.18 2.98
C SER A 214 9.69 23.58 3.54
N ILE A 215 10.73 23.48 2.70
CA ILE A 215 12.09 23.30 3.22
C ILE A 215 12.41 24.55 4.02
N ILE A 216 12.32 24.45 5.34
CA ILE A 216 12.90 25.47 6.22
C ILE A 216 14.39 25.40 5.94
N SER A 217 14.93 26.43 5.27
CA SER A 217 16.38 26.54 5.11
C SER A 217 16.99 26.45 6.51
N PRO A 218 18.05 25.64 6.72
CA PRO A 218 18.66 25.52 8.03
C PRO A 218 18.98 26.93 8.53
N GLU A 219 18.52 27.27 9.73
CA GLU A 219 18.92 28.53 10.36
C GLU A 219 20.44 28.53 10.41
N LEU A 220 21.06 29.56 9.82
CA LEU A 220 22.50 29.74 9.85
C LEU A 220 22.91 29.81 11.33
N ASN A 221 23.47 28.72 11.85
CA ASN A 221 23.94 28.66 13.22
C ASN A 221 25.19 29.55 13.32
N ALA A 222 25.02 30.83 13.63
CA ALA A 222 26.09 31.83 13.76
C ALA A 222 27.12 31.51 14.86
N LYS A 223 26.97 30.38 15.57
CA LYS A 223 27.94 29.87 16.55
C LYS A 223 29.10 29.07 15.95
N LEU A 224 29.08 28.75 14.65
CA LEU A 224 30.20 28.05 13.99
C LEU A 224 31.26 28.99 13.41
N ASP A 225 31.07 30.32 13.44
CA ASP A 225 31.96 31.28 12.77
C ASP A 225 33.07 31.87 13.68
N THR A 226 33.44 31.19 14.78
CA THR A 226 34.53 31.66 15.67
C THR A 226 35.61 30.63 16.01
N LEU A 227 35.61 29.46 15.37
CA LEU A 227 36.71 28.50 15.52
C LEU A 227 37.54 28.43 14.22
N PHE A 228 38.30 29.49 13.96
CA PHE A 228 39.50 29.36 13.15
C PHE A 228 40.58 28.68 14.02
N PRO A 229 41.03 27.45 13.73
CA PRO A 229 42.25 26.95 14.35
C PRO A 229 43.42 27.84 13.89
N ARG A 230 44.05 28.55 14.83
CA ARG A 230 45.37 29.14 14.57
C ARG A 230 46.37 28.00 14.47
N PHE A 231 46.86 27.75 13.27
CA PHE A 231 48.10 27.00 13.07
C PHE A 231 49.26 27.98 13.31
N GLU A 232 49.95 27.83 14.45
CA GLU A 232 51.35 28.24 14.59
C GLU A 232 52.27 27.09 14.16
#